data_AF-A0A8H3GTA5-F1
#
_entry.id   AF-A0A8H3GTA5-F1
#
_cell.length_a   1.000
_cell.length_b   1.000
_cell.length_c   1.000
_cell.angle_alpha   90.00
_cell.angle_beta   90.00
_cell.angle_gamma   90.00
#
_symmetry.space_group_name_H-M   'P 1'
#
loop_
_entity.id
_entity.type
_entity.pdbx_description
1 polymer ?
#
loop_
_entity_poly.entity_id
_entity_poly.type
_entity_poly.pdbx_seq_one_letter_code
_entity_poly.pdbx_strand_id
1 'polypeptide(L)'
;MRKIPGSDAVELTTTDVFLRERHTTVLDPRFLQATSRPFATWEVPASFTADSDPESQRAAGSAESITITRDDTGNVIGRCVVKWTERDGRLSGVLHEEGRAIRHFNVHEELLGGRL
;
A
#
# COMPACT_ATOMS: atom_id res chain seq x y z
N MET A 1 11.80 -1.35 -5.21
CA MET A 1 10.41 -1.31 -5.72
C MET A 1 10.46 -1.67 -7.21
N ARG A 2 9.48 -2.42 -7.73
CA ARG A 2 9.39 -2.78 -9.14
C ARG A 2 7.95 -2.70 -9.64
N LYS A 3 7.72 -2.25 -10.88
CA LYS A 3 6.39 -2.32 -11.51
C LYS A 3 6.07 -3.76 -11.87
N ILE A 4 4.81 -4.18 -11.67
CA ILE A 4 4.33 -5.48 -12.12
C ILE A 4 3.98 -5.37 -13.62
N PRO A 5 4.55 -6.24 -14.50
CA PRO A 5 4.23 -6.18 -15.92
C PRO A 5 2.74 -6.36 -16.19
N GLY A 6 2.16 -5.49 -17.03
CA GLY A 6 0.74 -5.54 -17.39
C GLY A 6 -0.24 -5.04 -16.32
N SER A 7 0.26 -4.41 -15.25
CA SER A 7 -0.54 -3.79 -14.18
C SER A 7 0.08 -2.46 -13.76
N ASP A 8 -0.72 -1.58 -13.16
CA ASP A 8 -0.18 -0.39 -12.47
C ASP A 8 0.32 -0.68 -11.06
N ALA A 9 0.16 -1.92 -10.57
CA ALA A 9 0.67 -2.34 -9.29
C ALA A 9 2.21 -2.25 -9.20
N VAL A 10 2.70 -1.94 -8.01
CA VAL A 10 4.12 -1.96 -7.67
C VAL A 10 4.39 -2.95 -6.56
N GLU A 11 5.52 -3.64 -6.64
CA GLU A 11 6.00 -4.50 -5.56
C GLU A 11 7.16 -3.85 -4.83
N LEU A 12 7.08 -3.86 -3.51
CA LEU A 12 8.07 -3.36 -2.58
C LEU A 12 8.64 -4.53 -1.81
N THR A 13 9.96 -4.68 -1.83
CA THR A 13 10.67 -5.61 -0.94
C THR A 13 11.14 -4.84 0.27
N THR A 14 10.79 -5.34 1.46
CA THR A 14 11.26 -4.82 2.74
C THR A 14 11.81 -5.98 3.56
N THR A 15 12.59 -5.67 4.58
CA THR A 15 13.16 -6.68 5.47
C THR A 15 12.58 -6.51 6.87
N ASP A 16 12.11 -7.59 7.49
CA ASP A 16 11.66 -7.56 8.88
C ASP A 16 12.83 -7.52 9.87
N VAL A 17 12.53 -7.40 11.17
CA VAL A 17 13.54 -7.32 12.23
C VAL A 17 14.45 -8.57 12.34
N PHE A 18 14.03 -9.69 11.74
CA PHE A 18 14.82 -10.92 11.67
C PHE A 18 15.57 -11.05 10.35
N LEU A 19 15.71 -9.95 9.60
CA LEU A 19 16.34 -9.89 8.30
C LEU A 19 15.67 -10.77 7.23
N ARG A 20 14.37 -11.09 7.38
CA ARG A 20 13.62 -11.87 6.39
C ARG A 20 12.95 -10.95 5.39
N GLU A 21 13.05 -11.28 4.11
CA GLU A 21 12.39 -10.53 3.06
C GLU A 21 10.87 -10.65 3.14
N ARG A 22 10.21 -9.54 2.84
CA ARG A 22 8.76 -9.40 2.74
C ARG A 22 8.44 -8.66 1.46
N HIS A 23 7.64 -9.30 0.62
CA HIS A 23 7.23 -8.75 -0.66
C HIS A 23 5.81 -8.19 -0.51
N THR A 24 5.66 -6.88 -0.62
CA THR A 24 4.34 -6.24 -0.58
C THR A 24 3.99 -5.69 -1.93
N THR A 25 2.93 -6.21 -2.54
CA THR A 25 2.32 -5.62 -3.73
C THR A 25 1.37 -4.52 -3.29
N VAL A 26 1.58 -3.30 -3.76
CA VAL A 26 0.60 -2.21 -3.71
C VAL A 26 -0.16 -2.22 -5.02
N LEU A 27 -1.47 -2.47 -4.94
CA LEU A 27 -2.32 -2.72 -6.11
C LEU A 27 -2.59 -1.43 -6.91
N ASP A 28 -2.67 -0.30 -6.22
CA ASP A 28 -2.76 1.03 -6.82
C ASP A 28 -1.74 1.96 -6.13
N PRO A 29 -0.64 2.32 -6.81
CA PRO A 29 0.43 3.14 -6.22
C PRO A 29 -0.01 4.54 -5.80
N ARG A 30 -1.18 5.02 -6.25
CA ARG A 30 -1.70 6.34 -5.86
C ARG A 30 -2.04 6.43 -4.37
N PHE A 31 -2.15 5.28 -3.70
CA PHE A 31 -2.28 5.20 -2.24
C PHE A 31 -0.95 5.37 -1.49
N LEU A 32 0.19 5.42 -2.17
CA LEU A 32 1.48 5.67 -1.54
C LEU A 32 1.73 7.16 -1.38
N GLN A 33 2.22 7.54 -0.20
CA GLN A 33 2.73 8.87 0.08
C GLN A 33 4.10 8.81 0.75
N ALA A 34 4.88 9.89 0.65
CA ALA A 34 6.08 10.02 1.45
C ALA A 34 5.73 10.05 2.95
N THR A 35 6.58 9.47 3.78
CA THR A 35 6.37 9.42 5.23
C THR A 35 7.54 10.03 6.00
N SER A 36 7.27 10.58 7.19
CA SER A 36 8.30 11.10 8.10
C SER A 36 8.80 10.05 9.09
N ARG A 37 8.30 8.80 9.02
CA ARG A 37 8.69 7.73 9.93
C ARG A 37 10.16 7.36 9.70
N PRO A 38 11.01 7.31 10.74
CA PRO A 38 12.39 6.85 10.59
C PRO A 38 12.46 5.48 9.92
N PHE A 39 13.41 5.31 9.00
CA PHE A 39 13.64 4.09 8.22
C PHE A 39 12.46 3.67 7.32
N ALA A 40 11.58 4.60 6.93
CA ALA A 40 10.60 4.39 5.87
C ALA A 40 10.61 5.58 4.91
N THR A 41 10.57 5.30 3.61
CA THR A 41 10.50 6.31 2.55
C THR A 41 9.05 6.55 2.14
N TRP A 42 8.26 5.47 2.08
CA TRP A 42 6.89 5.48 1.61
C TRP A 42 5.95 4.84 2.64
N GLU A 43 4.70 5.27 2.68
CA GLU A 43 3.65 4.60 3.42
C GLU A 43 2.32 4.55 2.66
N VAL A 44 1.49 3.58 3.03
CA VAL A 44 0.04 3.66 2.85
C VAL A 44 -0.53 4.30 4.13
N PRO A 45 -1.14 5.48 4.04
CA PRO A 45 -1.64 6.21 5.20
C PRO A 45 -2.81 5.48 5.86
N ALA A 46 -3.06 5.81 7.12
CA ALA A 46 -4.13 5.18 7.90
C ALA A 46 -5.54 5.61 7.44
N SER A 47 -5.66 6.69 6.68
CA SER A 47 -6.93 7.19 6.17
C SER A 47 -6.77 7.92 4.84
N PHE A 48 -7.88 8.00 4.10
CA PHE A 48 -7.99 8.55 2.76
C PHE A 48 -9.22 9.45 2.65
N THR A 49 -9.17 10.43 1.77
CA THR A 49 -10.34 11.20 1.33
C THR A 49 -10.55 10.92 -0.14
N ALA A 50 -11.77 10.57 -0.57
CA ALA A 50 -12.02 10.23 -1.98
C ALA A 50 -11.72 11.38 -2.94
N ASP A 51 -11.70 12.63 -2.45
CA ASP A 51 -11.34 13.82 -3.22
C ASP A 51 -9.95 13.73 -3.90
N SER A 52 -9.05 12.87 -3.39
CA SER A 52 -7.73 12.66 -3.99
C SER A 52 -7.77 11.80 -5.26
N ASP A 53 -8.91 11.21 -5.62
CA ASP A 53 -9.06 10.34 -6.79
C ASP A 53 -10.49 10.39 -7.37
N PRO A 54 -10.81 11.46 -8.13
CA PRO A 54 -12.15 11.71 -8.67
C PRO A 54 -12.62 10.69 -9.73
N GLU A 55 -11.71 9.88 -10.28
CA GLU A 55 -12.05 8.81 -11.23
C GLU A 55 -12.44 7.50 -10.54
N SER A 56 -12.26 7.40 -9.23
CA SER A 56 -12.53 6.15 -8.52
C SER A 56 -14.03 5.90 -8.32
N GLN A 57 -14.48 4.70 -8.70
CA GLN A 57 -15.86 4.24 -8.51
C GLN A 57 -16.11 3.72 -7.08
N ARG A 58 -15.54 4.38 -6.08
CA ARG A 58 -15.66 3.96 -4.67
C ARG A 58 -17.01 4.35 -4.11
N ALA A 59 -17.60 3.46 -3.32
CA ALA A 59 -18.90 3.68 -2.71
C ALA A 59 -18.85 3.47 -1.20
N ALA A 60 -19.71 4.15 -0.45
CA ALA A 60 -19.88 3.90 0.97
C ALA A 60 -20.25 2.43 1.22
N GLY A 61 -19.63 1.81 2.23
CA GLY A 61 -19.79 0.39 2.55
C GLY A 61 -18.94 -0.56 1.70
N SER A 62 -18.25 -0.07 0.66
CA SER A 62 -17.30 -0.88 -0.09
C SER A 62 -15.98 -1.06 0.67
N ALA A 63 -15.26 -2.13 0.35
CA ALA A 63 -13.92 -2.38 0.85
C ALA A 63 -13.02 -2.85 -0.30
N GLU A 64 -11.77 -2.40 -0.30
CA GLU A 64 -10.78 -2.81 -1.31
C GLU A 64 -9.43 -3.12 -0.65
N SER A 65 -8.76 -4.15 -1.16
CA SER A 65 -7.37 -4.41 -0.77
C SER A 65 -6.47 -3.40 -1.46
N ILE A 66 -5.64 -2.70 -0.68
CA ILE A 66 -4.65 -1.75 -1.19
C ILE A 66 -3.30 -2.44 -1.33
N THR A 67 -2.98 -3.29 -0.35
CA THR A 67 -1.72 -4.03 -0.34
C THR A 67 -1.92 -5.49 -0.04
N ILE A 68 -1.02 -6.32 -0.57
CA ILE A 68 -0.91 -7.75 -0.27
C ILE A 68 0.54 -8.02 0.11
N THR A 69 0.77 -8.45 1.34
CA THR A 69 2.10 -8.82 1.86
C THR A 69 2.29 -10.32 1.79
N ARG A 70 3.40 -10.75 1.20
CA ARG A 70 3.83 -12.14 1.08
C ARG A 70 5.14 -12.39 1.80
N ASP A 71 5.32 -13.62 2.26
CA ASP A 71 6.62 -14.12 2.70
C ASP A 71 7.53 -14.50 1.53
N ASP A 72 8.74 -14.93 1.85
CA ASP A 72 9.78 -15.38 0.91
C ASP A 72 9.37 -16.63 0.12
N THR A 73 8.44 -17.43 0.64
CA THR A 73 7.85 -18.57 -0.06
C THR A 73 6.65 -18.20 -0.95
N GLY A 74 6.23 -16.94 -0.93
CA GLY A 74 5.11 -16.41 -1.72
C GLY A 74 3.74 -16.55 -1.05
N ASN A 75 3.66 -17.03 0.20
CA ASN A 75 2.39 -17.13 0.91
C ASN A 75 1.90 -15.74 1.33
N VAL A 76 0.61 -15.46 1.17
CA VAL A 76 0.02 -14.22 1.67
C VAL A 76 -0.07 -14.27 3.19
N ILE A 77 0.63 -13.35 3.85
CA ILE A 77 0.68 -13.26 5.32
C ILE A 77 -0.06 -12.04 5.86
N GLY A 78 -0.43 -11.08 5.01
CA GLY A 78 -1.21 -9.92 5.42
C GLY A 78 -1.73 -9.08 4.26
N ARG A 79 -2.70 -8.22 4.57
CA ARG A 79 -3.32 -7.28 3.63
C ARG A 79 -3.63 -5.97 4.33
N CYS A 80 -3.48 -4.85 3.62
CA CYS A 80 -4.12 -3.61 4.02
C CYS A 80 -5.40 -3.44 3.22
N VAL A 81 -6.53 -3.29 3.89
CA VAL A 81 -7.86 -3.13 3.30
C VAL A 81 -8.40 -1.76 3.68
N VAL A 82 -8.84 -0.96 2.71
CA VAL A 82 -9.55 0.28 2.99
C VAL A 82 -11.04 0.00 3.04
N LYS A 83 -11.70 0.49 4.08
CA LYS A 83 -13.16 0.51 4.18
C LYS A 83 -13.64 1.93 3.95
N TRP A 84 -14.54 2.10 2.99
CA TRP A 84 -15.07 3.39 2.59
C TRP A 84 -16.35 3.70 3.35
N THR A 85 -16.41 4.87 3.94
CA THR A 85 -17.58 5.41 4.64
C THR A 85 -17.89 6.80 4.14
N GLU A 86 -19.16 7.15 4.08
CA GLU A 86 -19.59 8.50 3.73
C GLU A 86 -20.15 9.20 4.97
N ARG A 87 -19.71 10.44 5.17
CA ARG A 87 -20.21 11.31 6.23
C ARG A 87 -20.30 12.73 5.71
N ASP A 88 -21.43 13.39 5.94
CA ASP A 88 -21.68 14.77 5.53
C ASP A 88 -21.42 15.02 4.03
N GLY A 89 -21.74 14.03 3.18
CA GLY A 89 -21.52 14.08 1.72
C GLY A 89 -20.07 13.88 1.29
N ARG A 90 -19.17 13.51 2.21
CA ARG A 90 -17.75 13.25 1.92
C ARG A 90 -17.43 11.78 2.12
N LEU A 91 -16.88 11.16 1.08
CA LEU A 91 -16.41 9.78 1.13
C LEU A 91 -14.98 9.74 1.68
N SER A 92 -14.78 8.93 2.73
CA SER A 92 -13.50 8.74 3.41
C SER A 92 -13.18 7.26 3.54
N GLY A 93 -11.90 6.91 3.43
CA GLY A 93 -11.41 5.56 3.59
C GLY A 93 -10.64 5.42 4.90
N VAL A 94 -10.86 4.34 5.64
CA VAL A 94 -10.04 3.96 6.80
C VAL A 94 -9.30 2.68 6.51
N LEU A 95 -7.99 2.69 6.73
CA LEU A 95 -7.13 1.52 6.54
C LEU A 95 -7.33 0.54 7.69
N HIS A 96 -7.48 -0.74 7.34
CA HIS A 96 -7.47 -1.87 8.25
C HIS A 96 -6.36 -2.83 7.86
N GLU A 97 -5.52 -3.18 8.82
CA GLU A 97 -4.46 -4.17 8.65
C GLU A 97 -4.99 -5.55 9.04
N GLU A 98 -4.89 -6.51 8.11
CA GLU A 98 -5.25 -7.91 8.33
C GLU A 98 -3.98 -8.76 8.36
N GLY A 99 -3.82 -9.60 9.39
CA GLY A 99 -2.65 -10.46 9.53
C GLY A 99 -1.35 -9.67 9.78
N ARG A 100 -0.27 -10.05 9.09
CA ARG A 100 1.05 -9.39 9.15
C ARG A 100 1.22 -8.42 7.99
N ALA A 101 0.27 -7.50 7.85
CA ALA A 101 0.31 -6.49 6.80
C ALA A 101 1.49 -5.53 6.99
N ILE A 102 2.01 -5.00 5.88
CA ILE A 102 3.03 -3.95 5.90
C ILE A 102 2.46 -2.74 5.17
N ARG A 103 2.49 -1.58 5.85
CA ARG A 103 2.09 -0.30 5.28
C ARG A 103 3.19 0.77 5.23
N HIS A 104 4.34 0.53 5.84
CA HIS A 104 5.50 1.43 5.75
C HIS A 104 6.63 0.70 5.03
N PHE A 105 7.25 1.36 4.07
CA PHE A 105 8.23 0.74 3.20
C PHE A 105 9.53 1.54 3.20
N ASN A 106 10.62 0.84 3.51
CA ASN A 106 11.95 1.35 3.25
C ASN A 106 12.30 1.05 1.79
N VAL A 107 12.26 2.08 0.95
CA VAL A 107 12.65 1.95 -0.47
C VAL A 107 13.86 2.83 -0.66
N HIS A 108 15.00 2.20 -0.92
CA HIS A 108 16.17 2.91 -1.39
C HIS A 108 15.96 3.26 -2.87
N GLU A 109 15.83 4.55 -3.18
CA GLU A 109 15.60 5.03 -4.55
C GLU A 109 16.72 4.62 -5.51
N GLU A 110 17.93 4.42 -4.99
CA GLU A 110 19.11 3.93 -5.72
C GLU A 110 18.92 2.52 -6.32
N LEU A 111 18.03 1.71 -5.74
CA LEU A 111 17.70 0.36 -6.22
C LEU A 111 16.62 0.34 -7.29
N LEU A 112 16.07 1.50 -7.66
CA LEU A 112 15.02 1.64 -8.69
C LEU A 112 15.55 1.64 -10.13
N GLY A 113 16.87 1.50 -10.34
CA GLY A 113 17.44 1.36 -11.68
C GLY A 113 17.17 2.60 -12.54
N GLY A 114 17.61 3.77 -12.06
CA GLY A 114 17.71 5.05 -12.78
C GLY A 114 17.02 5.14 -14.15
N ARG A 115 15.70 5.29 -14.16
CA ARG A 115 14.92 6.00 -15.18
C ARG A 115 13.46 6.03 -14.74
N LEU A 116 13.04 7.18 -14.22
CA LEU A 116 11.66 7.65 -14.36
C LEU A 116 11.50 8.22 -15.77
#